data_AF-A0A2U8DZH7-F1
#
_entry.id   AF-A0A2U8DZH7-F1
#
_cell.length_a   1.000
_cell.length_b   1.000
_cell.length_c   1.000
_cell.angle_alpha   90.00
_cell.angle_beta   90.00
_cell.angle_gamma   90.00
#
_symmetry.space_group_name_H-M   'P 1'
#
loop_
_entity.id
_entity.type
_entity.pdbx_description
1 polymer ?
#
loop_
_entity_poly.entity_id
_entity_poly.type
_entity_poly.pdbx_seq_one_letter_code
_entity_poly.pdbx_strand_id
1 'polypeptide(L)' 'MAAPERKTFLLRVDPKLWVELEAWAGQELRSVNGQIEFVLREAVRKRKRTASLESNDEADSEKS' A
#
# COMPACT_ATOMS: atom_id res chain seq x y z
N MET A 1 22.06 -15.03 -0.32
CA MET A 1 20.72 -14.87 -0.91
C MET A 1 20.66 -13.50 -1.56
N ALA A 2 20.46 -13.42 -2.87
CA ALA A 2 20.33 -12.12 -3.55
C ALA A 2 19.02 -11.45 -3.09
N ALA A 3 19.09 -10.19 -2.68
CA ALA A 3 17.88 -9.43 -2.38
C ALA A 3 17.04 -9.34 -3.66
N PRO A 4 15.70 -9.50 -3.57
CA PRO A 4 14.84 -9.40 -4.75
C PRO A 4 15.04 -8.05 -5.43
N GLU A 5 15.10 -8.08 -6.76
CA GLU A 5 15.36 -6.90 -7.57
C GLU A 5 14.22 -5.88 -7.41
N ARG A 6 14.57 -4.64 -7.04
CA ARG A 6 13.59 -3.56 -6.87
C ARG A 6 13.30 -2.94 -8.23
N LYS A 7 12.03 -2.95 -8.64
CA LYS A 7 11.59 -2.29 -9.88
C LYS A 7 11.67 -0.78 -9.72
N THR A 8 12.49 -0.14 -10.55
CA THR A 8 12.57 1.34 -10.61
C THR A 8 11.56 1.85 -11.63
N PHE A 9 10.79 2.88 -11.28
CA PHE A 9 9.85 3.53 -12.17
C PHE A 9 9.72 5.02 -11.83
N LEU A 10 9.37 5.84 -12.83
CA LEU A 10 9.08 7.25 -12.60
C LEU A 10 7.64 7.38 -12.08
N LEU A 11 7.50 7.96 -10.89
CA LEU A 11 6.21 8.25 -10.28
C LEU A 11 5.89 9.73 -10.46
N ARG A 12 4.71 10.04 -10.99
CA ARG A 12 4.16 11.40 -10.99
C ARG A 12 3.32 11.57 -9.73
N VAL A 13 3.67 12.54 -8.90
CA VAL A 13 3.01 12.83 -7.63
C VAL A 13 2.64 14.30 -7.62
N ASP A 14 1.47 14.63 -7.08
CA ASP A 14 1.11 16.01 -6.78
C ASP A 14 2.11 16.61 -5.77
N PRO A 15 2.65 17.83 -5.99
CA PRO A 15 3.63 18.42 -5.09
C PRO A 15 3.16 18.54 -3.64
N LYS A 16 1.87 18.79 -3.39
CA LYS A 16 1.33 18.88 -2.02
C LYS A 16 1.36 17.53 -1.34
N LEU A 17 0.95 16.48 -2.06
CA LEU A 17 1.02 15.11 -1.55
C LEU A 17 2.47 14.69 -1.25
N TRP A 18 3.43 15.15 -2.06
CA TRP A 18 4.85 14.89 -1.78
C TRP A 18 5.31 15.51 -0.46
N VAL A 19 4.94 16.76 -0.19
CA VAL A 19 5.27 17.46 1.07
C VAL A 19 4.66 16.73 2.27
N GLU A 20 3.42 16.26 2.16
CA GLU A 20 2.77 15.48 3.22
C GLU A 20 3.48 14.14 3.47
N LEU A 21 3.90 13.44 2.40
CA LEU A 21 4.67 12.20 2.50
C LEU A 21 6.05 12.42 3.13
N GLU A 22 6.74 13.51 2.80
CA GLU A 22 8.02 13.87 3.43
C GLU A 22 7.88 14.13 4.92
N ALA A 23 6.88 14.91 5.33
CA ALA A 23 6.61 15.20 6.74
C ALA A 23 6.27 13.91 7.51
N TRP A 24 5.41 13.06 6.95
CA TRP A 24 5.04 11.79 7.57
C TRP A 24 6.24 10.83 7.69
N ALA A 25 7.06 10.72 6.63
CA ALA A 25 8.27 9.92 6.67
C ALA A 25 9.24 10.40 7.77
N GLY A 26 9.38 11.72 7.92
CA GLY A 26 10.20 12.34 8.97
C GLY A 26 9.70 12.01 10.38
N GLN A 27 8.38 12.01 10.60
CA GLN A 27 7.77 11.63 11.88
C GLN A 27 8.03 10.17 12.25
N GLU A 28 8.07 9.26 11.27
CA GLU A 28 8.36 7.83 11.46
C GLU A 28 9.86 7.48 11.39
N LEU A 29 10.75 8.48 11.30
CA LEU A 29 12.21 8.29 11.12
C LEU A 29 12.54 7.37 9.93
N ARG A 30 11.79 7.52 8.84
CA ARG A 30 11.88 6.72 7.63
C ARG A 30 12.33 7.56 6.44
N SER A 31 12.95 6.92 5.44
CA SER A 31 13.11 7.53 4.13
C SER A 31 11.75 7.68 3.43
N VAL A 32 11.61 8.69 2.58
CA VAL A 32 10.39 8.94 1.80
C VAL A 32 10.05 7.72 0.92
N ASN A 33 11.04 7.11 0.28
CA ASN A 33 10.84 5.89 -0.51
C ASN A 33 10.33 4.73 0.35
N GLY A 34 10.86 4.56 1.56
CA GLY A 34 10.37 3.56 2.49
C GLY A 34 8.92 3.83 2.91
N GLN A 35 8.54 5.11 3.03
CA GLN A 35 7.18 5.49 3.42
C GLN A 35 6.19 5.19 2.30
N ILE A 36 6.55 5.54 1.06
CA ILE A 36 5.78 5.21 -0.14
C ILE A 36 5.57 3.70 -0.23
N GLU A 37 6.63 2.90 -0.06
CA GLU A 37 6.52 1.45 -0.11
C GLU A 37 5.58 0.91 0.99
N PHE A 38 5.68 1.43 2.21
CA PHE A 38 4.79 1.05 3.31
C PHE A 38 3.33 1.34 2.98
N VAL A 39 3.01 2.56 2.54
CA VAL A 39 1.65 2.97 2.18
C VAL A 39 1.08 2.11 1.06
N LEU A 40 1.86 1.84 0.01
CA LEU A 40 1.43 1.01 -1.11
C LEU A 40 1.16 -0.44 -0.68
N ARG A 41 2.02 -1.02 0.17
CA ARG A 41 1.82 -2.36 0.73
C ARG A 41 0.54 -2.43 1.57
N GLU A 42 0.31 -1.43 2.41
CA GLU A 42 -0.90 -1.34 3.23
C GLU A 42 -2.16 -1.20 2.36
N ALA A 43 -2.14 -0.36 1.34
CA ALA A 43 -3.27 -0.19 0.41
C ALA A 43 -3.62 -1.50 -0.31
N VAL A 44 -2.62 -2.21 -0.84
CA VAL A 44 -2.83 -3.52 -1.50
C VAL A 44 -3.36 -4.55 -0.51
N ARG A 45 -2.83 -4.60 0.72
CA ARG A 45 -3.28 -5.53 1.76
C ARG A 45 -4.73 -5.26 2.17
N LYS A 46 -5.11 -3.99 2.35
CA LYS A 46 -6.48 -3.58 2.66
C LYS A 46 -7.43 -3.97 1.53
N ARG A 47 -7.08 -3.69 0.27
CA ARG A 47 -7.88 -4.09 -0.90
C ARG A 47 -8.11 -5.60 -0.97
N LYS A 48 -7.05 -6.39 -0.76
CA LYS A 48 -7.15 -7.87 -0.76
C LYS A 48 -8.04 -8.37 0.37
N ARG A 49 -7.96 -7.76 1.56
CA ARG A 49 -8.82 -8.11 2.69
C ARG A 49 -10.29 -7.84 2.38
N THR A 50 -10.60 -6.68 1.81
CA THR A 50 -11.98 -6.36 1.40
C THR A 50 -12.51 -7.37 0.39
N ALA A 51 -11.73 -7.69 -0.64
CA ALA A 51 -12.13 -8.68 -1.65
C ALA A 51 -12.37 -10.09 -1.06
N SER A 52 -11.59 -10.50 -0.05
CA SER A 52 -11.81 -11.79 0.63
C SER A 52 -13.03 -11.83 1.56
N LEU A 53 -13.51 -10.67 2.03
CA LEU A 53 -14.73 -10.58 2.82
C LEU A 53 -15.95 -10.68 1.91
N GLU A 54 -15.95 -9.97 0.78
CA GLU A 54 -17.01 -10.03 -0.24
C GLU A 54 -17.24 -11.46 -0.75
N SER A 55 -16.16 -12.21 -1.02
CA SER A 55 -16.26 -13.61 -1.47
C SER A 55 -16.82 -14.59 -0.43
N ASN A 56 -16.71 -14.27 0.87
CA ASN A 56 -17.23 -15.13 1.94
C ASN A 56 -18.70 -14.84 2.24
N ASP A 57 -19.15 -13.59 2.09
CA ASP A 57 -20.56 -13.22 2.29
C ASP A 57 -21.45 -13.78 1.16
N GLU A 58 -20.94 -13.87 -0.07
CA GLU A 58 -21.65 -14.48 -1.20
C GLU A 58 -21.83 -16.00 -1.01
N ALA A 59 -20.80 -16.69 -0.52
CA ALA A 59 -20.82 -18.14 -0.29
C ALA A 59 -21.75 -18.58 0.86
N ASP A 60 -22.04 -17.71 1.83
CA ASP A 60 -22.96 -18.00 2.95
C ASP A 60 -24.43 -17.70 2.58
N SER A 61 -24.65 -16.84 1.57
CA SER A 61 -25.98 -16.52 1.05
C SER A 61 -26.58 -17.58 0.12
N GLU A 62 -25.74 -18.35 -0.59
CA GLU A 62 -26.19 -19.44 -1.48
C GLU A 62 -26.52 -20.74 -0.71
N LYS A 63 -26.29 -20.78 0.60
CA LYS A 63 -26.48 -21.97 1.44
C LYS A 63 -27.68 -21.90 2.41
N SER A 64 -28.45 -20.81 2.39
CA SER A 64 -29.67 -20.62 3.20
C SER A 64 -30.96 -20.80 2.40
#